data_AF-W0SER9-F1
#
_entry.id   AF-W0SER9-F1
#
_cell.length_a   1.000
_cell.length_b   1.000
_cell.length_c   1.000
_cell.angle_alpha   90.00
_cell.angle_beta   90.00
_cell.angle_gamma   90.00
#
_symmetry.space_group_name_H-M   'P 1'
#
loop_
_entity.id
_entity.type
_entity.pdbx_description
1 polymer ?
#
loop_
_entity_poly.entity_id
_entity_poly.type
_entity_poly.pdbx_seq_one_letter_code
_entity_poly.pdbx_strand_id
1 'polypeptide(L)'
;MRRPGWLSILLAIALLAGCTGIPPAPDEAQEVAGMLASFERLATLKADEQRREFNMAQAAHEKTPNDTTRLNLALAMLLPRAPWRDDARVQLLLGGIEAAPGDRRSARHDLAQLLLRLTAERQRSQRDEQRKAEQFAQQLREERRKNEEIQQKIESLRAIDRETYLRRKSP
;
A
#
# COMPACT_ATOMS: atom_id res chain seq x y z
N MET A 1 -19.58 -58.55 58.61
CA MET A 1 -19.64 -58.35 57.14
C MET A 1 -19.45 -56.88 56.84
N ARG A 2 -18.25 -56.48 56.40
CA ARG A 2 -17.90 -55.09 56.02
C ARG A 2 -17.35 -55.16 54.60
N ARG A 3 -18.03 -54.53 53.64
CA ARG A 3 -17.52 -54.33 52.27
C ARG A 3 -17.67 -52.86 51.87
N PRO A 4 -16.73 -52.32 51.08
CA PRO A 4 -16.21 -50.97 51.27
C PRO A 4 -16.87 -49.94 50.35
N GLY A 5 -17.16 -48.76 50.90
CA GLY A 5 -17.69 -47.57 50.22
C GLY A 5 -16.70 -46.85 49.31
N TRP A 6 -15.79 -47.58 48.65
CA TRP A 6 -14.81 -47.00 47.73
C TRP A 6 -15.28 -46.94 46.27
N LEU A 7 -16.33 -47.69 45.91
CA LEU A 7 -16.90 -47.65 44.56
C LEU A 7 -17.62 -46.32 44.25
N SER A 8 -18.11 -45.61 45.27
CA SER A 8 -18.82 -44.33 45.08
C SER A 8 -17.87 -43.15 44.85
N ILE A 9 -16.60 -43.24 45.25
CA ILE A 9 -15.61 -42.16 45.08
C ILE A 9 -15.05 -42.16 43.64
N LEU A 10 -14.94 -43.34 43.01
CA LEU A 10 -14.43 -43.44 41.63
C LEU A 10 -15.43 -42.96 40.56
N LEU A 11 -16.74 -42.95 40.85
CA LEU A 11 -17.74 -42.47 39.89
C LEU A 11 -17.82 -40.93 39.82
N ALA A 12 -17.43 -40.23 40.90
CA ALA A 12 -17.48 -38.75 40.94
C ALA A 12 -16.33 -38.08 40.17
N ILE A 13 -15.20 -38.76 39.99
CA ILE A 13 -14.03 -38.20 39.28
C ILE A 13 -14.21 -38.27 37.75
N ALA A 14 -15.06 -39.18 37.24
CA ALA A 14 -15.32 -39.32 35.82
C ALA A 14 -16.20 -38.19 35.22
N LEU A 15 -16.90 -37.41 36.05
CA LEU A 15 -17.80 -36.33 35.60
C LEU A 15 -17.12 -34.95 35.49
N LEU A 16 -15.85 -34.82 35.90
CA LEU A 16 -15.07 -33.57 35.80
C LEU A 16 -14.15 -33.52 34.58
N ALA A 17 -14.09 -34.57 33.76
CA ALA A 17 -13.30 -34.63 32.52
C ALA A 17 -14.09 -34.17 31.27
N GLY A 18 -15.19 -33.43 31.46
CA GLY A 18 -16.13 -33.02 30.41
C GLY A 18 -15.98 -31.61 29.85
N CYS A 19 -14.84 -30.92 30.07
CA CYS A 19 -14.56 -29.61 29.46
C CYS A 19 -13.36 -29.72 28.51
N THR A 20 -13.52 -30.39 27.37
CA THR A 20 -12.56 -30.28 26.26
C THR A 20 -13.27 -29.65 25.05
N GLY A 21 -12.73 -28.52 24.59
CA GLY A 21 -13.00 -28.02 23.24
C GLY A 21 -14.15 -27.03 23.08
N ILE A 22 -14.16 -25.93 23.84
CA ILE A 22 -14.58 -24.68 23.19
C ILE A 22 -13.48 -24.37 22.17
N PRO A 23 -13.75 -24.39 20.85
CA PRO A 23 -12.74 -23.95 19.90
C PRO A 23 -12.35 -22.52 20.27
N PRO A 24 -11.05 -22.21 20.42
CA PRO A 24 -10.66 -20.82 20.59
C PRO A 24 -11.24 -20.05 19.40
N ALA A 25 -11.83 -18.88 19.67
CA ALA A 25 -12.18 -17.95 18.61
C ALA A 25 -10.97 -17.83 17.68
N PRO A 26 -11.16 -17.80 16.34
CA PRO A 26 -10.05 -17.72 15.40
C PRO A 26 -9.11 -16.62 15.89
N ASP A 27 -7.85 -16.99 16.11
CA ASP A 27 -6.85 -16.05 16.56
C ASP A 27 -6.76 -14.96 15.49
N GLU A 28 -7.08 -13.72 15.89
CA GLU A 28 -7.07 -12.56 14.99
C GLU A 28 -5.71 -12.43 14.29
N ALA A 29 -4.63 -12.84 14.96
CA ALA A 29 -3.30 -12.91 14.38
C ALA A 29 -3.20 -13.94 13.23
N GLN A 30 -3.86 -15.10 13.36
CA GLN A 30 -3.89 -16.11 12.30
C GLN A 30 -4.70 -15.64 11.10
N GLU A 31 -5.80 -14.91 11.32
CA GLU A 31 -6.54 -14.28 10.23
C GLU A 31 -5.68 -13.25 9.49
N VAL A 32 -5.01 -12.37 10.21
CA VAL A 32 -4.09 -11.37 9.64
C VAL A 32 -2.96 -12.05 8.87
N ALA A 33 -2.36 -13.11 9.40
CA ALA A 33 -1.35 -13.89 8.70
C ALA A 33 -1.91 -14.49 7.39
N GLY A 34 -3.15 -14.99 7.43
CA GLY A 34 -3.87 -15.46 6.24
C GLY A 34 -4.10 -14.37 5.19
N MET A 35 -4.41 -13.15 5.60
CA MET A 35 -4.55 -12.00 4.69
C MET A 35 -3.22 -11.65 4.03
N LEU A 36 -2.13 -11.61 4.80
CA LEU A 36 -0.79 -11.31 4.27
C LEU A 36 -0.32 -12.38 3.29
N ALA A 37 -0.50 -13.67 3.62
CA ALA A 37 -0.20 -14.77 2.71
C ALA A 37 -1.04 -14.71 1.43
N SER A 38 -2.29 -14.27 1.52
CA SER A 38 -3.17 -14.09 0.35
C SER A 38 -2.71 -12.92 -0.51
N PHE A 39 -2.28 -11.82 0.11
CA PHE A 39 -1.69 -10.67 -0.59
C PHE A 39 -0.38 -11.04 -1.31
N GLU A 40 0.48 -11.82 -0.68
CA GLU A 40 1.71 -12.33 -1.30
C GLU A 40 1.39 -13.17 -2.55
N ARG A 41 0.45 -14.10 -2.45
CA ARG A 41 -0.02 -14.88 -3.62
C ARG A 41 -0.58 -13.97 -4.71
N LEU A 42 -1.44 -13.03 -4.35
CA LEU A 42 -2.04 -12.07 -5.27
C LEU A 42 -0.98 -11.27 -6.04
N ALA A 43 0.10 -10.87 -5.37
CA ALA A 43 1.21 -10.14 -5.99
C ALA A 43 1.94 -10.95 -7.07
N THR A 44 1.88 -12.29 -7.03
CA THR A 44 2.50 -13.18 -8.04
C THR A 44 1.60 -13.53 -9.22
N LEU A 45 0.30 -13.23 -9.13
CA LEU A 45 -0.66 -13.54 -10.20
C LEU A 45 -0.48 -12.63 -11.43
N LYS A 46 -1.07 -13.03 -12.55
CA LYS A 46 -1.10 -12.19 -13.76
C LYS A 46 -2.03 -11.00 -13.56
N ALA A 47 -1.83 -9.93 -14.35
CA ALA A 47 -2.60 -8.69 -14.23
C ALA A 47 -4.13 -8.90 -14.34
N ASP A 48 -4.60 -9.78 -15.23
CA ASP A 48 -6.02 -10.10 -15.38
C ASP A 48 -6.60 -10.80 -14.15
N GLU A 49 -5.81 -11.69 -13.54
CA GLU A 49 -6.20 -12.42 -12.32
C GLU A 49 -6.17 -11.47 -11.11
N GLN A 50 -5.17 -10.61 -11.00
CA GLN A 50 -5.11 -9.55 -9.99
C GLN A 50 -6.34 -8.64 -10.08
N ARG A 51 -6.78 -8.30 -11.30
CA ARG A 51 -7.99 -7.49 -11.52
C ARG A 51 -9.25 -8.20 -11.05
N ARG A 52 -9.36 -9.52 -11.31
CA ARG A 52 -10.50 -10.33 -10.85
C ARG A 52 -10.57 -10.38 -9.33
N GLU A 53 -9.45 -10.67 -8.67
CA GLU A 53 -9.35 -10.70 -7.21
C GLU A 53 -9.67 -9.34 -6.58
N PHE A 54 -9.19 -8.24 -7.17
CA PHE A 54 -9.57 -6.89 -6.76
C PHE A 54 -11.09 -6.66 -6.83
N ASN A 55 -11.72 -7.01 -7.96
CA ASN A 55 -13.17 -6.86 -8.13
C ASN A 55 -13.95 -7.75 -7.14
N MET A 56 -13.45 -8.96 -6.85
CA MET A 56 -14.05 -9.85 -5.85
C MET A 56 -13.95 -9.27 -4.44
N ALA A 57 -12.78 -8.74 -4.06
CA ALA A 57 -12.60 -8.07 -2.77
C ALA A 57 -13.51 -6.83 -2.64
N GLN A 58 -13.66 -6.07 -3.72
CA GLN A 58 -14.56 -4.93 -3.77
C GLN A 58 -16.03 -5.37 -3.57
N ALA A 59 -16.50 -6.35 -4.33
CA ALA A 59 -17.86 -6.87 -4.21
C ALA A 59 -18.14 -7.47 -2.81
N ALA A 60 -17.15 -8.15 -2.21
CA ALA A 60 -17.25 -8.67 -0.86
C ALA A 60 -17.41 -7.56 0.18
N HIS A 61 -16.68 -6.45 0.03
CA HIS A 61 -16.81 -5.29 0.91
C HIS A 61 -18.16 -4.58 0.73
N GLU A 62 -18.62 -4.41 -0.52
CA GLU A 62 -19.92 -3.81 -0.81
C GLU A 62 -21.08 -4.66 -0.25
N LYS A 63 -20.96 -5.99 -0.32
CA LYS A 63 -21.95 -6.92 0.23
C LYS A 63 -21.92 -6.96 1.76
N THR A 64 -20.74 -6.89 2.37
CA THR A 64 -20.58 -7.03 3.83
C THR A 64 -19.45 -6.11 4.30
N PRO A 65 -19.75 -4.83 4.61
CA PRO A 65 -18.75 -3.90 5.07
C PRO A 65 -18.37 -4.21 6.52
N ASN A 66 -17.20 -4.84 6.70
CA ASN A 66 -16.59 -5.13 8.00
C ASN A 66 -15.06 -4.93 7.91
N ASP A 67 -14.37 -4.97 9.04
CA ASP A 67 -12.92 -4.69 9.07
C ASP A 67 -12.10 -5.69 8.24
N THR A 68 -12.53 -6.95 8.18
CA THR A 68 -11.87 -8.00 7.38
C THR A 68 -12.00 -7.73 5.88
N THR A 69 -13.20 -7.44 5.37
CA THR A 69 -13.41 -7.13 3.94
C THR A 69 -12.75 -5.80 3.56
N ARG A 70 -12.74 -4.84 4.48
CA ARG A 70 -12.06 -3.56 4.36
C ARG A 70 -10.54 -3.73 4.25
N LEU A 71 -9.92 -4.54 5.10
CA LEU A 71 -8.48 -4.87 5.03
C LEU A 71 -8.12 -5.63 3.76
N ASN A 72 -8.91 -6.63 3.38
CA ASN A 72 -8.67 -7.39 2.15
C ASN A 72 -8.74 -6.50 0.90
N LEU A 73 -9.73 -5.60 0.83
CA LEU A 73 -9.83 -4.62 -0.25
C LEU A 73 -8.64 -3.65 -0.24
N ALA A 74 -8.26 -3.13 0.93
CA ALA A 74 -7.10 -2.26 1.07
C ALA A 74 -5.81 -2.95 0.58
N LEU A 75 -5.57 -4.20 0.97
CA LEU A 75 -4.42 -4.98 0.51
C LEU A 75 -4.45 -5.17 -1.01
N ALA A 76 -5.59 -5.53 -1.61
CA ALA A 76 -5.72 -5.67 -3.06
C ALA A 76 -5.47 -4.34 -3.82
N MET A 77 -5.81 -3.19 -3.22
CA MET A 77 -5.51 -1.87 -3.77
C MET A 77 -4.03 -1.48 -3.65
N LEU A 78 -3.31 -2.03 -2.67
CA LEU A 78 -1.90 -1.72 -2.41
C LEU A 78 -0.93 -2.49 -3.29
N LEU A 79 -1.42 -3.31 -4.23
CA LEU A 79 -0.58 -3.99 -5.22
C LEU A 79 0.34 -2.99 -5.96
N PRO A 80 1.62 -3.34 -6.16
CA PRO A 80 2.53 -2.51 -6.91
C PRO A 80 2.10 -2.44 -8.39
N ARG A 81 2.20 -1.25 -8.99
CA ARG A 81 1.90 -1.00 -10.42
C ARG A 81 0.47 -1.34 -10.87
N ALA A 82 -0.45 -1.58 -9.94
CA ALA A 82 -1.85 -1.77 -10.28
C ALA A 82 -2.47 -0.45 -10.80
N PRO A 83 -3.16 -0.44 -11.95
CA PRO A 83 -3.76 0.78 -12.50
C PRO A 83 -4.96 1.28 -11.70
N TRP A 84 -5.53 0.44 -10.83
CA TRP A 84 -6.64 0.79 -9.92
C TRP A 84 -6.17 1.20 -8.52
N ARG A 85 -4.86 1.35 -8.33
CA ARG A 85 -4.29 1.78 -7.07
C ARG A 85 -4.69 3.23 -6.78
N ASP A 86 -5.20 3.45 -5.57
CA ASP A 86 -5.53 4.77 -5.07
C ASP A 86 -5.18 4.83 -3.57
N ASP A 87 -4.02 5.41 -3.26
CA ASP A 87 -3.51 5.48 -1.88
C ASP A 87 -4.40 6.39 -0.99
N ALA A 88 -5.10 7.39 -1.57
CA ALA A 88 -6.01 8.26 -0.81
C ALA A 88 -7.28 7.51 -0.39
N ARG A 89 -7.86 6.73 -1.31
CA ARG A 89 -8.98 5.84 -0.99
C ARG A 89 -8.60 4.77 0.02
N VAL A 90 -7.38 4.21 -0.06
CA VAL A 90 -6.88 3.26 0.96
C VAL A 90 -6.80 3.90 2.34
N GLN A 91 -6.31 5.15 2.45
CA GLN A 91 -6.26 5.86 3.73
C GLN A 91 -7.65 6.07 4.34
N LEU A 92 -8.64 6.49 3.52
CA LEU A 92 -10.03 6.62 3.97
C LEU A 92 -10.62 5.28 4.41
N LEU A 93 -10.33 4.22 3.65
CA LEU A 93 -10.81 2.89 3.93
C LEU A 93 -10.26 2.37 5.26
N LEU A 94 -8.94 2.46 5.47
CA LEU A 94 -8.28 1.96 6.69
C LEU A 94 -8.53 2.83 7.92
N GLY A 95 -8.76 4.15 7.74
CA GLY A 95 -9.00 5.08 8.85
C GLY A 95 -10.29 4.81 9.64
N GLY A 96 -11.23 4.04 9.07
CA GLY A 96 -12.44 3.62 9.79
C GLY A 96 -12.33 2.29 10.54
N ILE A 97 -11.13 1.71 10.68
CA ILE A 97 -10.89 0.54 11.54
C ILE A 97 -10.54 1.04 12.94
N GLU A 98 -11.49 0.91 13.86
CA GLU A 98 -11.32 1.37 15.24
C GLU A 98 -10.48 0.39 16.07
N ALA A 99 -9.90 0.88 17.16
CA ALA A 99 -9.21 0.03 18.11
C ALA A 99 -10.23 -0.84 18.88
N ALA A 100 -9.83 -2.05 19.27
CA ALA A 100 -10.68 -2.87 20.11
C ALA A 100 -10.93 -2.19 21.47
N PRO A 101 -12.14 -2.27 22.03
CA PRO A 101 -12.44 -1.65 23.31
C PRO A 101 -11.68 -2.34 24.46
N GLY A 102 -11.08 -1.53 25.35
CA GLY A 102 -10.29 -1.98 26.50
C GLY A 102 -8.82 -2.19 26.18
N ASP A 103 -8.10 -2.89 27.06
CA ASP A 103 -6.64 -3.15 26.92
C ASP A 103 -6.33 -4.33 25.98
N ARG A 104 -7.27 -4.67 25.08
CA ARG A 104 -7.07 -5.74 24.09
C ARG A 104 -6.41 -5.18 22.86
N ARG A 105 -5.24 -5.73 22.54
CA ARG A 105 -4.56 -5.46 21.28
C ARG A 105 -5.28 -6.17 20.13
N SER A 106 -5.62 -5.44 19.08
CA SER A 106 -6.23 -5.97 17.85
C SER A 106 -5.19 -6.06 16.75
N ALA A 107 -4.92 -7.28 16.26
CA ALA A 107 -3.97 -7.50 15.18
C ALA A 107 -4.42 -6.84 13.86
N ARG A 108 -5.74 -6.79 13.59
CA ARG A 108 -6.31 -6.09 12.42
C ARG A 108 -6.09 -4.59 12.51
N HIS A 109 -6.32 -4.00 13.68
CA HIS A 109 -6.07 -2.58 13.91
C HIS A 109 -4.58 -2.25 13.75
N ASP A 110 -3.69 -3.06 14.33
CA ASP A 110 -2.24 -2.89 14.19
C ASP A 110 -1.79 -2.96 12.73
N LEU A 111 -2.32 -3.92 11.96
CA LEU A 111 -2.07 -4.00 10.52
C LEU A 111 -2.58 -2.75 9.80
N ALA A 112 -3.80 -2.29 10.10
CA ALA A 112 -4.36 -1.08 9.50
C ALA A 112 -3.47 0.15 9.76
N GLN A 113 -3.00 0.31 11.00
CA GLN A 113 -2.09 1.40 11.39
C GLN A 113 -0.75 1.32 10.65
N LEU A 114 -0.18 0.12 10.50
CA LEU A 114 1.04 -0.08 9.73
C LEU A 114 0.82 0.31 8.26
N LEU A 115 -0.25 -0.16 7.63
CA LEU A 115 -0.57 0.15 6.24
C LEU A 115 -0.84 1.65 6.03
N LEU A 116 -1.50 2.32 6.99
CA LEU A 116 -1.70 3.77 6.98
C LEU A 116 -0.36 4.53 7.01
N ARG A 117 0.58 4.11 7.87
CA ARG A 117 1.91 4.74 7.92
C ARG A 117 2.68 4.55 6.62
N LEU A 118 2.70 3.33 6.09
CA LEU A 118 3.42 3.01 4.85
C LEU A 118 2.84 3.74 3.62
N THR A 119 1.51 3.86 3.55
CA THR A 119 0.85 4.61 2.48
C THR A 119 1.09 6.11 2.58
N ALA A 120 1.05 6.67 3.79
CA ALA A 120 1.36 8.08 4.02
C ALA A 120 2.82 8.41 3.66
N GLU A 121 3.78 7.54 4.03
CA GLU A 121 5.19 7.70 3.68
C GLU A 121 5.41 7.65 2.17
N ARG A 122 4.82 6.67 1.50
CA ARG A 122 4.87 6.56 0.03
C ARG A 122 4.31 7.81 -0.65
N GLN A 123 3.18 8.31 -0.19
CA GLN A 123 2.56 9.50 -0.77
C GLN A 123 3.40 10.77 -0.56
N ARG A 124 4.18 10.85 0.53
CA ARG A 124 5.17 11.91 0.74
C ARG A 124 6.33 11.76 -0.26
N SER A 125 6.88 10.56 -0.41
CA SER A 125 7.96 10.28 -1.37
C SER A 125 7.56 10.63 -2.81
N GLN A 126 6.36 10.24 -3.24
CA GLN A 126 5.85 10.58 -4.58
C GLN A 126 5.71 12.09 -4.80
N ARG A 127 5.24 12.83 -3.79
CA ARG A 127 5.15 14.30 -3.86
C ARG A 127 6.53 14.94 -3.96
N ASP A 128 7.51 14.42 -3.24
CA ASP A 128 8.88 14.95 -3.29
C ASP A 128 9.57 14.62 -4.62
N GLU A 129 9.36 13.43 -5.17
CA GLU A 129 9.80 13.05 -6.52
C GLU A 129 9.17 13.95 -7.60
N GLN A 130 7.87 14.20 -7.50
CA GLN A 130 7.16 15.09 -8.42
C GLN A 130 7.72 16.52 -8.37
N ARG A 131 7.95 17.07 -7.17
CA ARG A 131 8.58 18.39 -7.00
C ARG A 131 9.96 18.46 -7.62
N LYS A 132 10.79 17.43 -7.44
CA LYS A 132 12.12 17.35 -8.07
C LYS A 132 12.02 17.29 -9.59
N ALA A 133 11.08 16.49 -10.12
CA ALA A 133 10.86 16.41 -11.57
C ALA A 133 10.43 17.77 -12.15
N GLU A 134 9.57 18.51 -11.47
CA GLU A 134 9.15 19.86 -11.86
C GLU A 134 10.34 20.84 -11.84
N GLN A 135 11.19 20.79 -10.80
CA GLN A 135 12.40 21.61 -10.71
C GLN A 135 13.37 21.31 -11.85
N PHE A 136 13.65 20.04 -12.15
CA PHE A 136 14.51 19.66 -13.26
C PHE A 136 13.92 20.06 -14.62
N ALA A 137 12.60 19.95 -14.80
CA ALA A 137 11.93 20.41 -16.01
C ALA A 137 12.06 21.92 -16.19
N GLN A 138 11.99 22.70 -15.10
CA GLN A 138 12.20 24.15 -15.15
C GLN A 138 13.65 24.49 -15.49
N GLN A 139 14.62 23.87 -14.82
CA GLN A 139 16.05 24.07 -15.12
C GLN A 139 16.37 23.74 -16.58
N LEU A 140 15.83 22.64 -17.11
CA LEU A 140 16.02 22.26 -18.51
C LEU A 140 15.46 23.30 -19.48
N ARG A 141 14.32 23.93 -19.16
CA ARG A 141 13.76 25.03 -19.98
C ARG A 141 14.65 26.27 -19.94
N GLU A 142 15.17 26.62 -18.78
CA GLU A 142 16.08 27.76 -18.62
C GLU A 142 17.40 27.53 -19.38
N GLU A 143 17.99 26.34 -19.28
CA GLU A 143 19.22 26.00 -20.01
C GLU A 143 19.00 25.95 -21.53
N ARG A 144 17.83 25.48 -22.00
CA ARG A 144 17.48 25.56 -23.42
C ARG A 144 17.39 27.01 -23.91
N ARG A 145 16.74 27.88 -23.15
CA ARG A 145 16.63 29.30 -23.48
C ARG A 145 18.02 29.97 -23.53
N LYS A 146 18.89 29.71 -22.55
CA LYS A 146 20.26 30.22 -22.55
C LYS A 146 21.04 29.74 -23.77
N ASN A 147 20.91 28.46 -24.13
CA ASN A 147 21.55 27.92 -25.33
C ASN A 147 21.04 28.59 -26.61
N GLU A 148 19.73 28.82 -26.74
CA GLU A 148 19.14 29.54 -27.87
C GLU A 148 19.67 30.99 -27.94
N GLU A 149 19.74 31.69 -26.81
CA GLU A 149 20.31 33.04 -26.73
C GLU A 149 21.81 33.08 -27.11
N ILE A 150 22.59 32.10 -26.66
CA ILE A 150 24.01 31.96 -27.03
C ILE A 150 24.15 31.66 -28.53
N GLN A 151 23.31 30.77 -29.07
CA GLN A 151 23.32 30.41 -30.48
C GLN A 151 23.00 31.63 -31.37
N GLN A 152 22.00 32.43 -30.99
CA GLN A 152 21.67 33.69 -31.68
C GLN A 152 22.85 34.68 -31.65
N LYS A 153 23.56 34.79 -30.52
CA LYS A 153 24.76 35.64 -30.43
C LYS A 153 25.91 35.13 -31.30
N ILE A 154 26.11 33.82 -31.40
CA ILE A 154 27.12 33.24 -32.30
C ILE A 154 26.77 33.55 -33.76
N GLU A 155 25.49 33.42 -34.13
CA GLU A 155 25.03 33.71 -35.49
C GLU A 155 25.16 35.19 -35.86
N SER A 156 24.87 36.10 -34.93
CA SER A 156 25.04 37.54 -35.15
C SER A 156 26.52 37.92 -35.31
N LEU A 157 27.42 37.37 -34.49
CA LEU A 157 28.87 37.57 -34.64
C LEU A 157 29.38 37.04 -35.99
N ARG A 158 28.95 35.84 -36.40
CA ARG A 158 29.28 35.28 -37.72
C ARG A 158 28.76 36.14 -38.88
N ALA A 159 27.62 36.81 -38.72
CA ALA A 159 27.12 37.75 -39.72
C ALA A 159 28.01 39.00 -39.83
N ILE A 160 28.41 39.58 -38.69
CA ILE A 160 29.32 40.74 -38.63
C ILE A 160 30.69 40.40 -39.24
N ASP A 161 31.26 39.24 -38.91
CA ASP A 161 32.54 38.80 -39.46
C ASP A 161 32.48 38.63 -40.99
N ARG A 162 31.37 38.11 -41.52
CA ARG A 162 31.16 38.02 -42.97
C ARG A 162 31.04 39.39 -43.62
N GLU A 163 30.31 40.32 -43.02
CA GLU A 163 30.18 41.69 -43.55
C GLU A 163 31.52 42.42 -43.56
N THR A 164 32.27 42.37 -42.46
CA THR A 164 33.58 43.03 -42.35
C THR A 164 34.61 42.44 -43.31
N TYR A 165 34.60 41.11 -43.51
CA TYR A 165 35.43 40.46 -44.52
C TYR A 165 35.10 40.95 -45.94
N LEU A 166 33.81 41.03 -46.29
CA LEU A 166 33.37 41.51 -47.61
C LEU A 166 33.74 42.98 -47.84
N ARG A 167 33.53 43.86 -46.85
CA ARG A 167 33.92 45.27 -46.93
C ARG A 167 35.42 45.46 -47.17
N ARG A 168 36.28 44.65 -46.56
CA ARG A 168 37.74 44.72 -46.80
C ARG A 168 38.17 44.25 -48.19
N LYS A 169 37.36 43.41 -48.83
CA LYS A 169 37.70 42.80 -50.14
C LYS A 169 37.25 43.66 -51.32
N SER A 170 36.28 44.56 -51.13
CA SER A 170 35.91 45.54 -52.15
C SER A 170 36.91 46.71 -52.14
N PRO A 171 37.61 46.98 -53.27
CA PRO A 171 38.54 48.10 -53.40
C PRO A 171 37.84 49.47 -53.43
#